data_AF-C0JPJ6-F1
#
_entry.id   AF-C0JPJ6-F1
#
_cell.length_a   1.000
_cell.length_b   1.000
_cell.length_c   1.000
_cell.angle_alpha   90.00
_cell.angle_beta   90.00
_cell.angle_gamma   90.00
#
_symmetry.space_group_name_H-M   'P 1'
#
loop_
_entity.id
_entity.type
_entity.pdbx_description
1 polymer ?
#
loop_
_entity_poly.entity_id
_entity_poly.type
_entity_poly.pdbx_seq_one_letter_code
_entity_poly.pdbx_strand_id
1 'polypeptide(L)'
;EGHGTGTAAGDPKEAEAISKAFFNPGEQIADNVDPLYVGSIKTVVGHTEGTAGIAGLLKASLALQHGILPPNLLFETLNPAIEPFYRNLELVTKAKPWPKLAAGIPRRASVNSFGFGGTNSHIIIENYVPPTESTNTTSLSRLLTPINFSAASEFSLRGILSDYAEYLEANPDVDIFNLSHTLHARRSEHAVRTSISAKSVADLKSKLDALLKEPSSGKPAPVGTRAKATKTPIRVLGVFSGHGAQW
;
A
#
# COMPACT_ATOMS: atom_id res chain seq x y z
N GLU A 1 -11.16 1.73 14.94
CA GLU A 1 -11.73 0.58 14.22
C GLU A 1 -12.33 -0.38 15.23
N GLY A 2 -13.65 -0.33 15.41
CA GLY A 2 -14.40 -1.22 16.28
C GLY A 2 -14.56 -2.61 15.68
N HIS A 3 -14.90 -3.58 16.52
CA HIS A 3 -15.35 -4.89 16.09
C HIS A 3 -16.65 -4.75 15.29
N GLY A 4 -17.62 -3.96 15.77
CA GLY A 4 -18.76 -3.40 15.05
C GLY A 4 -19.39 -4.36 14.05
N THR A 5 -20.03 -5.40 14.56
CA THR A 5 -20.66 -6.46 13.75
C THR A 5 -22.11 -6.18 13.40
N GLY A 6 -22.69 -5.08 13.90
CA GLY A 6 -24.10 -4.76 13.67
C GLY A 6 -25.03 -5.59 14.55
N THR A 7 -24.51 -6.26 15.59
CA THR A 7 -25.33 -7.11 16.45
C THR A 7 -26.05 -6.27 17.50
N ALA A 8 -27.35 -6.54 17.70
CA ALA A 8 -28.18 -5.78 18.62
C ALA A 8 -27.64 -5.76 20.07
N ALA A 9 -26.97 -6.84 20.49
CA ALA A 9 -26.37 -6.95 21.80
C ALA A 9 -24.89 -6.53 21.84
N GLY A 10 -24.12 -6.81 20.79
CA GLY A 10 -22.68 -6.59 20.78
C GLY A 10 -22.29 -5.12 20.59
N ASP A 11 -22.95 -4.40 19.69
CA ASP A 11 -22.59 -3.01 19.40
C ASP A 11 -22.77 -2.08 20.62
N PRO A 12 -23.87 -2.17 21.42
CA PRO A 12 -23.98 -1.42 22.67
C PRO A 12 -22.88 -1.77 23.68
N LYS A 13 -22.49 -3.05 23.77
CA LYS A 13 -21.45 -3.51 24.69
C LYS A 13 -20.06 -3.01 24.29
N GLU A 14 -19.78 -2.98 22.99
CA GLU A 14 -18.55 -2.40 22.49
C GLU A 14 -18.51 -0.89 22.71
N ALA A 15 -19.58 -0.16 22.41
CA ALA A 15 -19.65 1.29 22.64
C ALA A 15 -19.46 1.63 24.13
N GLU A 16 -20.12 0.87 25.02
CA GLU A 16 -19.92 0.97 26.47
C GLU A 16 -18.45 0.75 26.87
N ALA A 17 -17.81 -0.29 26.34
CA ALA A 17 -16.42 -0.61 26.64
C ALA A 17 -15.45 0.47 26.14
N ILE A 18 -15.67 1.00 24.92
CA ILE A 18 -14.88 2.11 24.37
C ILE A 18 -15.06 3.35 25.26
N SER A 19 -16.31 3.71 25.57
CA SER A 19 -16.59 4.89 26.39
C SER A 19 -15.89 4.81 27.76
N LYS A 20 -15.97 3.66 28.44
CA LYS A 20 -15.35 3.45 29.75
C LYS A 20 -13.82 3.41 29.72
N ALA A 21 -13.22 2.97 28.61
CA ALA A 21 -11.77 2.87 28.48
C ALA A 21 -11.12 4.22 28.16
N PHE A 22 -11.77 5.06 27.36
CA PHE A 22 -11.20 6.31 26.85
C PHE A 22 -11.68 7.56 27.60
N PHE A 23 -12.76 7.48 28.37
CA PHE A 23 -13.36 8.63 29.06
C PHE A 23 -13.74 8.29 30.49
N ASN A 24 -13.68 9.28 31.38
CA ASN A 24 -14.20 9.12 32.73
C ASN A 24 -15.74 9.13 32.74
N PRO A 25 -16.38 8.46 33.71
CA PRO A 25 -17.83 8.49 33.84
C PRO A 25 -18.38 9.93 33.94
N GLY A 26 -19.28 10.31 33.04
CA GLY A 26 -19.87 11.65 33.00
C GLY A 26 -18.98 12.73 32.39
N GLU A 27 -17.75 12.40 31.97
CA GLU A 27 -16.89 13.33 31.24
C GLU A 27 -17.52 13.70 29.90
N GLN A 28 -17.55 15.00 29.64
CA GLN A 28 -17.91 15.55 28.34
C GLN A 28 -16.67 16.25 27.79
N ILE A 29 -16.21 15.82 26.63
CA ILE A 29 -15.13 16.52 25.93
C ILE A 29 -15.58 17.95 25.63
N ALA A 30 -14.66 18.90 25.75
CA ALA A 30 -14.95 20.29 25.46
C ALA A 30 -15.32 20.47 23.97
N ASP A 31 -16.17 21.45 23.65
CA ASP A 31 -16.69 21.67 22.29
C ASP A 31 -15.59 21.93 21.24
N ASN A 32 -14.38 22.29 21.68
CA ASN A 32 -13.20 22.52 20.84
C ASN A 32 -12.28 21.29 20.68
N VAL A 33 -12.67 20.13 21.22
CA VAL A 33 -11.91 18.88 21.15
C VAL A 33 -12.65 17.90 20.24
N ASP A 34 -11.93 17.31 19.29
CA ASP A 34 -12.51 16.30 18.40
C ASP A 34 -12.95 15.05 19.20
N PRO A 35 -14.11 14.44 18.89
CA PRO A 35 -14.55 13.20 19.51
C PRO A 35 -13.65 12.03 19.13
N LEU A 36 -13.79 10.92 19.85
CA LEU A 36 -13.17 9.67 19.42
C LEU A 36 -13.96 9.11 18.24
N TYR A 37 -13.33 9.15 17.06
CA TYR A 37 -13.93 8.61 15.85
C TYR A 37 -13.94 7.08 15.87
N VAL A 38 -15.13 6.51 15.67
CA VAL A 38 -15.37 5.08 15.62
C VAL A 38 -15.84 4.67 14.22
N GLY A 39 -15.47 3.46 13.83
CA GLY A 39 -15.99 2.85 12.62
C GLY A 39 -15.60 1.38 12.52
N SER A 40 -16.22 0.66 11.61
CA SER A 40 -16.00 -0.76 11.32
C SER A 40 -15.95 -0.99 9.82
N ILE A 41 -14.87 -1.61 9.33
CA ILE A 41 -14.71 -2.02 7.93
C ILE A 41 -15.78 -3.02 7.52
N LYS A 42 -16.42 -3.70 8.48
CA LYS A 42 -17.47 -4.69 8.21
C LYS A 42 -18.70 -4.07 7.56
N THR A 43 -18.91 -2.76 7.74
CA THR A 43 -19.95 -2.02 7.02
C THR A 43 -19.68 -1.92 5.51
N VAL A 44 -18.41 -2.05 5.10
CA VAL A 44 -17.97 -1.92 3.71
C VAL A 44 -17.78 -3.27 3.03
N VAL A 45 -17.09 -4.21 3.70
CA VAL A 45 -16.68 -5.50 3.10
C VAL A 45 -17.38 -6.70 3.74
N GLY A 46 -18.33 -6.46 4.64
CA GLY A 46 -18.96 -7.51 5.44
C GLY A 46 -18.04 -8.06 6.54
N HIS A 47 -18.55 -8.99 7.32
CA HIS A 47 -17.76 -9.66 8.35
C HIS A 47 -16.96 -10.81 7.74
N THR A 48 -15.66 -10.60 7.53
CA THR A 48 -14.75 -11.59 6.91
C THR A 48 -14.22 -12.65 7.90
N GLU A 49 -15.01 -12.93 8.95
CA GLU A 49 -14.74 -13.91 10.02
C GLU A 49 -13.29 -13.93 10.52
N GLY A 50 -12.55 -15.01 10.28
CA GLY A 50 -11.17 -15.19 10.74
C GLY A 50 -10.18 -14.13 10.26
N THR A 51 -10.54 -13.36 9.22
CA THR A 51 -9.72 -12.25 8.71
C THR A 51 -10.21 -10.87 9.13
N ALA A 52 -11.29 -10.78 9.91
CA ALA A 52 -11.92 -9.51 10.26
C ALA A 52 -11.00 -8.54 11.02
N GLY A 53 -10.11 -9.07 11.87
CA GLY A 53 -9.10 -8.28 12.57
C GLY A 53 -8.06 -7.68 11.61
N ILE A 54 -7.57 -8.47 10.64
CA ILE A 54 -6.60 -8.00 9.63
C ILE A 54 -7.26 -7.00 8.68
N ALA A 55 -8.52 -7.22 8.29
CA ALA A 55 -9.29 -6.26 7.51
C ALA A 55 -9.37 -4.90 8.23
N GLY A 56 -9.70 -4.91 9.53
CA GLY A 56 -9.70 -3.71 10.36
C GLY A 56 -8.32 -3.04 10.45
N LEU A 57 -7.26 -3.83 10.60
CA LEU A 57 -5.87 -3.35 10.60
C LEU A 57 -5.50 -2.69 9.27
N LEU A 58 -5.89 -3.26 8.13
CA LEU A 58 -5.64 -2.67 6.81
C LEU A 58 -6.34 -1.32 6.66
N LYS A 59 -7.63 -1.21 7.04
CA LYS A 59 -8.35 0.07 7.04
C LYS A 59 -7.67 1.10 7.94
N ALA A 60 -7.30 0.72 9.16
CA ALA A 60 -6.66 1.64 10.10
C ALA A 60 -5.27 2.09 9.61
N SER A 61 -4.47 1.17 9.05
CA SER A 61 -3.16 1.48 8.45
C SER A 61 -3.27 2.47 7.29
N LEU A 62 -4.19 2.23 6.35
CA LEU A 62 -4.44 3.13 5.22
C LEU A 62 -4.98 4.49 5.69
N ALA A 63 -5.88 4.50 6.67
CA ALA A 63 -6.40 5.75 7.26
C ALA A 63 -5.29 6.60 7.88
N LEU A 64 -4.34 5.98 8.59
CA LEU A 64 -3.17 6.63 9.17
C LEU A 64 -2.21 7.15 8.10
N GLN A 65 -1.90 6.31 7.10
CA GLN A 65 -1.00 6.64 5.99
C GLN A 65 -1.52 7.84 5.20
N HIS A 66 -2.81 7.85 4.86
CA HIS A 66 -3.42 8.93 4.09
C HIS A 66 -3.87 10.11 4.95
N GLY A 67 -3.94 9.96 6.27
CA GLY A 67 -4.46 10.99 7.16
C GLY A 67 -5.94 11.29 6.92
N ILE A 68 -6.73 10.25 6.60
CA ILE A 68 -8.16 10.36 6.28
C ILE A 68 -8.91 9.30 7.09
N LEU A 69 -10.00 9.71 7.73
CA LEU A 69 -10.97 8.82 8.37
C LEU A 69 -11.98 8.36 7.30
N PRO A 70 -11.97 7.07 6.88
CA PRO A 70 -12.91 6.58 5.89
C PRO A 70 -14.32 6.40 6.48
N PRO A 71 -15.38 6.56 5.65
CA PRO A 71 -16.75 6.44 6.10
C PRO A 71 -17.11 4.99 6.47
N ASN A 72 -18.03 4.87 7.41
CA ASN A 72 -18.85 3.69 7.66
C ASN A 72 -20.06 3.75 6.73
N LEU A 73 -20.37 2.62 6.11
CA LEU A 73 -21.61 2.47 5.36
C LEU A 73 -22.72 1.97 6.28
N LEU A 74 -23.97 1.97 5.79
CA LEU A 74 -25.11 1.37 6.50
C LEU A 74 -25.40 1.98 7.88
N PHE A 75 -25.18 3.29 8.05
CA PHE A 75 -25.54 4.02 9.26
C PHE A 75 -26.43 5.22 8.92
N GLU A 76 -27.67 5.18 9.39
CA GLU A 76 -28.65 6.26 9.21
C GLU A 76 -29.11 6.83 10.56
N THR A 77 -29.49 5.95 11.47
CA THR A 77 -29.99 6.31 12.81
C THR A 77 -29.17 5.60 13.87
N LEU A 78 -28.80 6.34 14.93
CA LEU A 78 -28.10 5.77 16.08
C LEU A 78 -29.02 4.80 16.83
N ASN A 79 -28.50 3.64 17.20
CA ASN A 79 -29.24 2.71 18.05
C ASN A 79 -29.44 3.33 19.44
N PRO A 80 -30.68 3.43 19.97
CA PRO A 80 -30.94 4.01 21.28
C PRO A 80 -30.18 3.34 22.43
N ALA A 81 -29.83 2.06 22.29
CA ALA A 81 -29.01 1.34 23.28
C ALA A 81 -27.54 1.82 23.31
N ILE A 82 -27.07 2.54 22.29
CA ILE A 82 -25.72 3.09 22.17
C ILE A 82 -25.67 4.55 22.67
N GLU A 83 -26.78 5.29 22.63
CA GLU A 83 -26.88 6.71 23.02
C GLU A 83 -26.18 7.06 24.35
N PRO A 84 -26.32 6.28 25.44
CA PRO A 84 -25.66 6.59 26.71
C PRO A 84 -24.12 6.63 26.64
N PHE A 85 -23.54 5.95 25.66
CA PHE A 85 -22.09 5.78 25.49
C PHE A 85 -21.54 6.60 24.31
N TYR A 86 -22.42 7.18 23.49
CA TYR A 86 -22.07 7.83 22.24
C TYR A 86 -21.62 9.29 22.40
N ARG A 87 -21.81 9.90 23.57
CA ARG A 87 -21.59 11.35 23.77
C ARG A 87 -20.22 11.87 23.32
N ASN A 88 -19.15 11.11 23.57
CA ASN A 88 -17.78 11.46 23.18
C ASN A 88 -17.28 10.63 21.97
N LEU A 89 -18.18 9.90 21.32
CA LEU A 89 -17.90 9.05 20.16
C LEU A 89 -18.57 9.63 18.92
N GLU A 90 -17.93 9.48 17.76
CA GLU A 90 -18.56 9.83 16.49
C GLU A 90 -18.32 8.74 15.45
N LEU A 91 -19.40 8.19 14.89
CA LEU A 91 -19.35 7.33 13.71
C LEU A 91 -19.07 8.19 12.48
N VAL A 92 -17.99 7.86 11.79
CA VAL A 92 -17.59 8.55 10.56
C VAL A 92 -18.56 8.15 9.44
N THR A 93 -19.39 9.06 8.93
CA THR A 93 -20.36 8.77 7.84
C THR A 93 -19.95 9.34 6.48
N LYS A 94 -18.98 10.25 6.48
CA LYS A 94 -18.34 10.81 5.28
C LYS A 94 -16.84 10.82 5.51
N ALA A 95 -16.05 10.70 4.44
CA ALA A 95 -14.60 10.81 4.55
C ALA A 95 -14.22 12.17 5.13
N LYS A 96 -13.38 12.17 6.17
CA LYS A 96 -12.93 13.39 6.84
C LYS A 96 -11.41 13.37 7.01
N PRO A 97 -10.73 14.53 7.01
CA PRO A 97 -9.33 14.59 7.40
C PRO A 97 -9.12 14.05 8.82
N TRP A 98 -7.94 13.50 9.09
CA TRP A 98 -7.54 13.13 10.44
C TRP A 98 -7.51 14.38 11.35
N PRO A 99 -7.92 14.27 12.63
CA PRO A 99 -7.83 15.37 13.61
C PRO A 99 -6.47 16.06 13.62
N LYS A 100 -6.48 17.37 13.88
CA LYS A 100 -5.23 18.14 14.01
C LYS A 100 -4.54 17.73 15.31
N LEU A 101 -3.28 17.31 15.20
CA LEU A 101 -2.47 16.89 16.35
C LEU A 101 -1.39 17.93 16.64
N ALA A 102 -0.98 18.01 17.91
CA ALA A 102 0.18 18.80 18.30
C ALA A 102 1.46 18.30 17.61
N ALA A 103 2.43 19.19 17.42
CA ALA A 103 3.70 18.84 16.80
C ALA A 103 4.40 17.68 17.53
N GLY A 104 4.89 16.70 16.77
CA GLY A 104 5.58 15.53 17.30
C GLY A 104 4.66 14.39 17.77
N ILE A 105 3.34 14.57 17.75
CA ILE A 105 2.39 13.51 18.10
C ILE A 105 2.01 12.71 16.85
N PRO A 106 2.22 11.38 16.83
CA PRO A 106 1.78 10.55 15.72
C PRO A 106 0.26 10.39 15.74
N ARG A 107 -0.32 10.27 14.56
CA ARG A 107 -1.68 9.75 14.38
C ARG A 107 -1.71 8.33 14.92
N ARG A 108 -2.73 8.02 15.72
CA ARG A 108 -2.88 6.73 16.39
C ARG A 108 -4.29 6.19 16.21
N ALA A 109 -4.40 4.92 15.88
CA ALA A 109 -5.68 4.23 15.75
C ALA A 109 -5.67 2.96 16.59
N SER A 110 -6.83 2.60 17.13
CA SER A 110 -7.05 1.29 17.74
C SER A 110 -7.88 0.39 16.82
N VAL A 111 -7.61 -0.91 16.86
CA VAL A 111 -8.37 -1.95 16.15
C VAL A 111 -8.84 -3.00 17.16
N ASN A 112 -10.16 -3.19 17.21
CA ASN A 112 -10.82 -4.22 18.02
C ASN A 112 -11.24 -5.42 17.16
N SER A 113 -11.07 -6.62 17.71
CA SER A 113 -11.66 -7.84 17.16
C SER A 113 -12.05 -8.80 18.27
N PHE A 114 -13.35 -9.14 18.35
CA PHE A 114 -13.90 -10.00 19.38
C PHE A 114 -14.39 -11.31 18.76
N GLY A 115 -13.82 -12.43 19.18
CA GLY A 115 -14.24 -13.75 18.73
C GLY A 115 -15.50 -14.20 19.44
N PHE A 116 -16.37 -14.94 18.76
CA PHE A 116 -17.62 -15.46 19.34
C PHE A 116 -17.40 -16.32 20.59
N GLY A 117 -16.23 -16.95 20.73
CA GLY A 117 -15.83 -17.72 21.92
C GLY A 117 -15.40 -16.89 23.13
N GLY A 118 -15.46 -15.55 23.04
CA GLY A 118 -15.10 -14.63 24.13
C GLY A 118 -13.65 -14.13 24.11
N THR A 119 -12.81 -14.62 23.18
CA THR A 119 -11.45 -14.13 23.01
C THR A 119 -11.44 -12.73 22.38
N ASN A 120 -10.87 -11.77 23.07
CA ASN A 120 -10.81 -10.37 22.64
C ASN A 120 -9.39 -9.99 22.24
N SER A 121 -9.24 -9.23 21.16
CA SER A 121 -7.98 -8.62 20.74
C SER A 121 -8.17 -7.11 20.54
N HIS A 122 -7.21 -6.34 21.05
CA HIS A 122 -7.10 -4.90 20.86
C HIS A 122 -5.65 -4.58 20.50
N ILE A 123 -5.46 -3.85 19.40
CA ILE A 123 -4.14 -3.34 19.03
C ILE A 123 -4.19 -1.83 18.83
N ILE A 124 -3.06 -1.20 19.12
CA ILE A 124 -2.83 0.22 18.90
C ILE A 124 -1.76 0.33 17.81
N ILE A 125 -2.03 1.14 16.80
CA ILE A 125 -1.10 1.40 15.69
C ILE A 125 -0.90 2.90 15.53
N GLU A 126 0.31 3.28 15.13
CA GLU A 126 0.71 4.67 14.89
C GLU A 126 1.26 4.84 13.48
N ASN A 127 1.10 6.02 12.90
CA ASN A 127 1.75 6.31 11.63
C ASN A 127 3.26 6.44 11.83
N TYR A 128 4.04 5.87 10.91
CA TYR A 128 5.46 6.12 10.85
C TYR A 128 5.72 7.54 10.33
N VAL A 129 6.58 8.30 11.02
CA VAL A 129 7.09 9.59 10.56
C VAL A 129 8.57 9.39 10.21
N PRO A 130 8.93 9.35 8.92
CA PRO A 130 10.33 9.21 8.54
C PRO A 130 11.12 10.41 9.05
N PRO A 131 12.37 10.22 9.52
CA PRO A 131 13.28 11.33 9.76
C PRO A 131 13.37 12.20 8.51
N THR A 132 13.53 13.52 8.71
CA THR A 132 13.76 14.44 7.59
C THR A 132 15.15 14.18 7.02
N GLU A 133 15.27 13.24 6.10
CA GLU A 133 16.52 13.03 5.36
C GLU A 133 16.69 14.18 4.36
N SER A 134 17.85 14.82 4.39
CA SER A 134 18.25 15.73 3.31
C SER A 134 18.36 14.92 2.03
N THR A 135 17.43 15.10 1.11
CA THR A 135 17.48 14.53 -0.23
C THR A 135 18.62 15.19 -1.01
N ASN A 136 19.85 14.77 -0.74
CA ASN A 136 20.99 15.02 -1.62
C ASN A 136 20.78 14.15 -2.87
N THR A 137 19.85 14.59 -3.72
CA THR A 137 19.65 14.09 -5.08
C THR A 137 20.86 14.50 -5.88
N THR A 138 21.94 13.72 -5.76
CA THR A 138 23.07 13.85 -6.66
C THR A 138 22.53 13.46 -8.03
N SER A 139 22.26 14.46 -8.88
CA SER A 139 21.73 14.24 -10.22
C SER A 139 22.78 13.44 -11.01
N LEU A 140 22.59 12.12 -11.10
CA LEU A 140 23.36 11.24 -11.98
C LEU A 140 22.80 11.33 -13.40
N SER A 141 22.65 12.56 -13.91
CA SER A 141 21.83 12.96 -15.06
C SER A 141 22.20 12.36 -16.42
N ARG A 142 23.09 11.36 -16.48
CA ARG A 142 23.62 10.82 -17.74
C ARG A 142 23.86 9.30 -17.78
N LEU A 143 23.50 8.54 -16.76
CA LEU A 143 23.67 7.08 -16.82
C LEU A 143 22.46 6.43 -17.47
N LEU A 144 22.71 5.56 -18.46
CA LEU A 144 21.71 4.61 -18.95
C LEU A 144 21.37 3.66 -17.80
N THR A 145 20.14 3.73 -17.30
CA THR A 145 19.72 2.95 -16.15
C THR A 145 19.16 1.62 -16.62
N PRO A 146 19.72 0.46 -16.21
CA PRO A 146 19.15 -0.84 -16.52
C PRO A 146 17.88 -1.06 -15.68
N ILE A 147 16.77 -1.37 -16.35
CA ILE A 147 15.50 -1.68 -15.72
C ILE A 147 15.22 -3.16 -15.91
N ASN A 148 15.31 -3.92 -14.83
CA ASN A 148 15.23 -5.38 -14.85
C ASN A 148 13.81 -5.85 -14.53
N PHE A 149 13.22 -6.63 -15.43
CA PHE A 149 11.96 -7.31 -15.20
C PHE A 149 12.18 -8.82 -15.25
N SER A 150 11.47 -9.55 -14.40
CA SER A 150 11.52 -11.01 -14.45
C SER A 150 10.21 -11.64 -14.02
N ALA A 151 9.92 -12.82 -14.58
CA ALA A 151 8.78 -13.64 -14.21
C ALA A 151 9.08 -15.14 -14.38
N ALA A 152 8.22 -15.99 -13.81
CA ALA A 152 8.37 -17.45 -13.92
C ALA A 152 8.13 -17.98 -15.35
N SER A 153 7.33 -17.26 -16.14
CA SER A 153 6.98 -17.60 -17.52
C SER A 153 7.02 -16.38 -18.42
N GLU A 154 7.10 -16.59 -19.73
CA GLU A 154 7.07 -15.52 -20.73
C GLU A 154 5.70 -14.81 -20.76
N PHE A 155 4.61 -15.56 -20.59
CA PHE A 155 3.26 -15.01 -20.46
C PHE A 155 3.16 -14.06 -19.25
N SER A 156 3.65 -14.50 -18.08
CA SER A 156 3.67 -13.66 -16.87
C SER A 156 4.58 -12.45 -17.02
N LEU A 157 5.72 -12.58 -17.72
CA LEU A 157 6.60 -11.45 -17.99
C LEU A 157 5.89 -10.42 -18.86
N ARG A 158 5.15 -10.86 -19.88
CA ARG A 158 4.38 -9.96 -20.73
C ARG A 158 3.30 -9.19 -19.95
N GLY A 159 2.59 -9.87 -19.04
CA GLY A 159 1.64 -9.22 -18.11
C GLY A 159 2.32 -8.14 -17.26
N ILE A 160 3.43 -8.48 -16.59
CA ILE A 160 4.20 -7.51 -15.80
C ILE A 160 4.64 -6.31 -16.64
N LEU A 161 5.15 -6.54 -17.85
CA LEU A 161 5.58 -5.44 -18.73
C LEU A 161 4.40 -4.53 -19.12
N SER A 162 3.21 -5.09 -19.32
CA SER A 162 1.97 -4.33 -19.58
C SER A 162 1.57 -3.50 -18.36
N ASP A 163 1.54 -4.11 -17.17
CA ASP A 163 1.20 -3.42 -15.91
C ASP A 163 2.16 -2.26 -15.64
N TYR A 164 3.46 -2.43 -15.94
CA TYR A 164 4.43 -1.34 -15.82
C TYR A 164 4.27 -0.27 -16.90
N ALA A 165 3.87 -0.61 -18.12
CA ALA A 165 3.59 0.40 -19.15
C ALA A 165 2.42 1.30 -18.72
N GLU A 166 1.35 0.71 -18.18
CA GLU A 166 0.20 1.44 -17.62
C GLU A 166 0.58 2.26 -16.38
N TYR A 167 1.37 1.68 -15.48
CA TYR A 167 1.87 2.39 -14.29
C TYR A 167 2.69 3.63 -14.67
N LEU A 168 3.60 3.53 -15.64
CA LEU A 168 4.44 4.65 -16.08
C LEU A 168 3.64 5.72 -16.82
N GLU A 169 2.55 5.34 -17.48
CA GLU A 169 1.61 6.29 -18.08
C GLU A 169 0.86 7.09 -17.01
N ALA A 170 0.39 6.41 -15.96
CA ALA A 170 -0.30 7.05 -14.85
C ALA A 170 0.63 7.85 -13.92
N ASN A 171 1.94 7.57 -13.94
CA ASN A 171 2.93 8.16 -13.03
C ASN A 171 4.17 8.65 -13.81
N PRO A 172 4.05 9.70 -14.64
CA PRO A 172 5.15 10.18 -15.49
C PRO A 172 6.33 10.77 -14.69
N ASP A 173 6.08 11.20 -13.45
CA ASP A 173 7.07 11.87 -12.58
C ASP A 173 7.88 10.89 -11.71
N VAL A 174 7.72 9.57 -11.90
CA VAL A 174 8.49 8.56 -11.15
C VAL A 174 9.98 8.71 -11.43
N ASP A 175 10.76 8.69 -10.35
CA ASP A 175 12.21 8.64 -10.46
C ASP A 175 12.65 7.27 -11.01
N ILE A 176 13.21 7.29 -12.23
CA ILE A 176 13.65 6.10 -12.94
C ILE A 176 14.78 5.33 -12.22
N PHE A 177 15.62 6.01 -11.45
CA PHE A 177 16.67 5.37 -10.65
C PHE A 177 16.07 4.65 -9.45
N ASN A 178 15.12 5.28 -8.75
CA ASN A 178 14.40 4.61 -7.66
C ASN A 178 13.61 3.41 -8.18
N LEU A 179 13.01 3.50 -9.38
CA LEU A 179 12.34 2.39 -10.03
C LEU A 179 13.33 1.24 -10.34
N SER A 180 14.45 1.54 -10.99
CA SER A 180 15.52 0.57 -11.27
C SER A 180 16.01 -0.13 -10.00
N HIS A 181 16.35 0.66 -8.99
CA HIS A 181 16.84 0.17 -7.71
C HIS A 181 15.80 -0.72 -7.02
N THR A 182 14.52 -0.31 -7.04
CA THR A 182 13.43 -1.11 -6.46
C THR A 182 13.24 -2.43 -7.21
N LEU A 183 13.26 -2.40 -8.53
CA LEU A 183 13.14 -3.60 -9.36
C LEU A 183 14.32 -4.55 -9.21
N HIS A 184 15.52 -4.02 -8.94
CA HIS A 184 16.71 -4.84 -8.72
C HIS A 184 16.80 -5.39 -7.28
N ALA A 185 16.61 -4.53 -6.28
CA ALA A 185 16.90 -4.86 -4.88
C ALA A 185 15.66 -5.30 -4.07
N ARG A 186 14.45 -5.01 -4.54
CA ARG A 186 13.18 -5.22 -3.80
C ARG A 186 12.18 -6.09 -4.56
N ARG A 187 12.64 -6.85 -5.54
CA ARG A 187 11.85 -7.85 -6.28
C ARG A 187 12.62 -9.16 -6.38
N SER A 188 11.87 -10.26 -6.42
CA SER A 188 12.43 -11.58 -6.68
C SER A 188 12.95 -11.67 -8.12
N GLU A 189 14.08 -12.34 -8.29
CA GLU A 189 14.56 -12.70 -9.63
C GLU A 189 13.99 -14.05 -10.06
N HIS A 190 13.40 -14.08 -11.26
CA HIS A 190 12.84 -15.29 -11.85
C HIS A 190 13.59 -15.75 -13.11
N ALA A 191 13.17 -16.88 -13.68
CA ALA A 191 13.87 -17.53 -14.77
C ALA A 191 13.77 -16.78 -16.11
N VAL A 192 12.63 -16.16 -16.43
CA VAL A 192 12.45 -15.39 -17.68
C VAL A 192 12.69 -13.92 -17.36
N ARG A 193 13.66 -13.30 -18.03
CA ARG A 193 14.17 -11.97 -17.69
C ARG A 193 14.25 -11.08 -18.92
N THR A 194 14.02 -9.79 -18.74
CA THR A 194 14.36 -8.76 -19.72
C THR A 194 14.98 -7.58 -19.01
N SER A 195 15.97 -6.95 -19.63
CA SER A 195 16.64 -5.76 -19.11
C SER A 195 16.55 -4.68 -20.17
N ILE A 196 15.90 -3.57 -19.83
CA ILE A 196 15.71 -2.44 -20.73
C ILE A 196 16.52 -1.27 -20.19
N SER A 197 17.47 -0.79 -20.98
CA SER A 197 18.19 0.45 -20.65
C SER A 197 17.35 1.65 -21.08
N ALA A 198 17.08 2.56 -20.17
CA ALA A 198 16.30 3.76 -20.46
C ALA A 198 16.92 5.02 -19.81
N LYS A 199 16.74 6.16 -20.50
CA LYS A 199 17.24 7.47 -20.05
C LYS A 199 16.18 8.28 -19.30
N SER A 200 14.91 7.92 -19.48
CA SER A 200 13.75 8.62 -18.91
C SER A 200 12.55 7.67 -18.85
N VAL A 201 11.53 8.05 -18.08
CA VAL A 201 10.25 7.31 -17.99
C VAL A 201 9.60 7.18 -19.37
N ALA A 202 9.60 8.25 -20.16
CA ALA A 202 9.06 8.23 -21.52
C ALA A 202 9.82 7.27 -22.46
N ASP A 203 11.16 7.24 -22.38
CA ASP A 203 11.99 6.30 -23.15
C ASP A 203 11.72 4.84 -22.73
N LEU A 204 11.61 4.58 -21.42
CA LEU A 204 11.25 3.26 -20.90
C LEU A 204 9.88 2.80 -21.41
N LYS A 205 8.85 3.65 -21.27
CA LYS A 205 7.50 3.36 -21.75
C LYS A 205 7.49 3.06 -23.25
N SER A 206 8.13 3.91 -24.06
CA SER A 206 8.20 3.68 -25.51
C SER A 206 8.86 2.35 -25.86
N LYS A 207 9.86 1.91 -25.10
CA LYS A 207 10.53 0.61 -25.29
C LYS A 207 9.65 -0.56 -24.84
N LEU A 208 8.89 -0.40 -23.74
CA LEU A 208 7.89 -1.39 -23.31
C LEU A 208 6.79 -1.54 -24.38
N ASP A 209 6.22 -0.43 -24.85
CA ASP A 209 5.19 -0.42 -25.90
C ASP A 209 5.70 -1.08 -27.18
N ALA A 210 6.94 -0.79 -27.58
CA ALA A 210 7.56 -1.43 -28.74
C ALA A 210 7.77 -2.94 -28.55
N LEU A 211 8.18 -3.37 -27.35
CA LEU A 211 8.39 -4.78 -27.01
C LEU A 211 7.06 -5.57 -26.93
N LEU A 212 5.98 -4.90 -26.50
CA LEU A 212 4.66 -5.49 -26.36
C LEU A 212 3.89 -5.56 -27.69
N LYS A 213 4.27 -4.81 -28.73
CA LYS A 213 3.61 -4.89 -30.04
C LYS A 213 3.72 -6.30 -30.63
N GLU A 214 2.57 -6.87 -31.01
CA GLU A 214 2.53 -8.18 -31.66
C GLU A 214 2.91 -8.07 -33.13
N PRO A 215 3.76 -8.97 -33.66
CA PRO A 215 4.03 -9.00 -35.08
C PRO A 215 2.82 -9.52 -35.85
N SER A 216 2.62 -9.00 -37.06
CA SER A 216 1.49 -9.32 -37.95
C SER A 216 1.40 -10.80 -38.36
N SER A 217 2.42 -11.61 -38.06
CA SER A 217 2.57 -13.00 -38.49
C SER A 217 2.11 -14.06 -37.47
N GLY A 218 1.34 -13.67 -36.44
CA GLY A 218 0.49 -14.60 -35.66
C GLY A 218 1.17 -15.34 -34.51
N LYS A 219 2.46 -15.10 -34.23
CA LYS A 219 3.11 -15.53 -32.98
C LYS A 219 3.70 -14.32 -32.24
N PRO A 220 3.39 -14.11 -30.95
CA PRO A 220 4.01 -13.05 -30.17
C PRO A 220 5.53 -13.18 -30.19
N ALA A 221 6.22 -12.05 -30.36
CA ALA A 221 7.68 -12.01 -30.26
C ALA A 221 8.11 -12.27 -28.80
N PRO A 222 9.25 -12.96 -28.58
CA PRO A 222 9.73 -13.21 -27.23
C PRO A 222 10.11 -11.91 -26.52
N VAL A 223 9.51 -11.68 -25.35
CA VAL A 223 9.71 -10.46 -24.54
C VAL A 223 10.85 -10.56 -23.53
N GLY A 224 11.46 -11.73 -23.40
CA GLY A 224 12.55 -11.97 -22.48
C GLY A 224 13.34 -13.24 -22.79
N THR A 225 14.47 -13.39 -22.10
CA THR A 225 15.33 -14.56 -22.21
C THR A 225 15.17 -15.43 -20.97
N ARG A 226 15.00 -16.73 -21.16
CA ARG A 226 15.05 -17.69 -20.05
C ARG A 226 16.51 -17.93 -19.64
N ALA A 227 16.88 -17.46 -18.46
CA ALA A 227 18.16 -17.78 -17.84
C ALA A 227 18.28 -19.30 -17.65
N LYS A 228 19.38 -19.88 -18.15
CA LYS A 228 19.75 -21.26 -17.85
C LYS A 228 20.50 -21.27 -16.52
N ALA A 229 20.12 -22.17 -15.61
CA ALA A 229 20.89 -22.39 -14.41
C ALA A 229 22.31 -22.84 -14.79
N THR A 230 23.33 -22.08 -14.38
CA THR A 230 24.71 -22.49 -14.56
C THR A 230 25.14 -23.32 -13.36
N LYS A 231 25.73 -24.50 -13.61
CA LYS A 231 26.29 -25.34 -12.53
C LYS A 231 27.53 -24.71 -11.89
N THR A 232 28.15 -23.77 -12.57
CA THR A 232 29.35 -23.06 -12.13
C THR A 232 29.12 -21.55 -12.13
N PRO A 233 29.89 -20.79 -11.32
CA PRO A 233 29.85 -19.34 -11.35
C PRO A 233 30.17 -18.81 -12.75
N ILE A 234 29.46 -17.77 -13.18
CA ILE A 234 29.72 -17.09 -14.45
C ILE A 234 31.13 -16.48 -14.39
N ARG A 235 32.00 -16.88 -15.32
CA ARG A 235 33.33 -16.29 -15.50
C ARG A 235 33.26 -15.27 -16.63
N VAL A 236 33.76 -14.06 -16.38
CA VAL A 236 33.80 -12.98 -17.35
C VAL A 236 35.24 -12.78 -17.83
N LEU A 237 35.45 -12.73 -19.15
CA LEU A 237 36.74 -12.40 -19.77
C LEU A 237 36.66 -10.99 -20.32
N GLY A 238 37.47 -10.08 -19.81
CA GLY A 238 37.63 -8.74 -20.38
C GLY A 238 38.41 -8.82 -21.69
N VAL A 239 37.80 -8.37 -22.79
CA VAL A 239 38.44 -8.29 -24.11
C VAL A 239 38.71 -6.83 -24.43
N PHE A 240 39.95 -6.50 -24.77
CA PHE A 240 40.39 -5.14 -25.07
C PHE A 240 40.55 -4.97 -26.58
N SER A 241 39.88 -3.98 -27.17
CA SER A 241 39.96 -3.70 -28.59
C SER A 241 41.36 -3.18 -28.97
N GLY A 242 41.87 -3.65 -30.11
CA GLY A 242 43.12 -3.16 -30.69
C GLY A 242 42.96 -1.81 -31.41
N HIS A 243 44.05 -1.37 -32.05
CA HIS A 243 44.06 -0.18 -32.89
C HIS A 243 43.14 -0.35 -34.13
N GLY A 244 42.36 0.67 -34.49
CA GLY A 244 41.43 0.66 -35.64
C GLY A 244 39.93 0.53 -35.27
N ALA A 245 39.61 0.35 -33.98
CA ALA A 245 38.23 0.26 -33.48
C ALA A 245 37.67 1.58 -32.90
N GLN A 246 38.39 2.70 -33.06
CA GLN A 246 37.92 4.01 -32.65
C GLN A 246 36.77 4.53 -33.54
N TRP A 247 35.82 5.26 -32.94
CA TRP A 247 34.68 5.93 -33.58
C TRP A 247 34.74 7.44 -33.40
#